data_AF-A0A081Q9M0-F1
#
_entry.id   AF-A0A081Q9M0-F1
#
_cell.length_a   1.000
_cell.length_b   1.000
_cell.length_c   1.000
_cell.angle_alpha   90.00
_cell.angle_beta   90.00
_cell.angle_gamma   90.00
#
_symmetry.space_group_name_H-M   'P 1'
#
loop_
_entity.id
_entity.type
_entity.pdbx_description
1 polymer ?
#
loop_
_entity_poly.entity_id
_entity_poly.type
_entity_poly.pdbx_seq_one_letter_code
_entity_poly.pdbx_strand_id
1 'polypeptide(L)'
;MRETVTEWINQYYIYEFIDGSDLLKYTKAYSIVSYKKPNKELNTKKFKSFLLITRELLELVEYFHSRNIILNDIHPGNFIKSENKLYFVDLENSYEYDNKPAIGLYSVISLKEWNSIDGKVSDCHKVGNLLLFLLARLHIKSMDDLSQSYHILNSLLAEFGLRTNFTSIIEKLFSKDATVSDILKDLNEIYVYQIESLHSLDEVLTDQPERSFTITEIINKELVNFQRYENAKNNQRLLQHLMHREKNLGLDGLSGLLILMKIYDFDCDIIDYGINIIIEKLIVADNGRMVPIESNLVSPYLNNGTAGFIRALIFIDFEKYTDLIKELSEGLITEFAQYADFWNGMLGIADTLLELYCYFKVRKYKEVALSLLNTVECYVKYSKADKQEYLYVLSKYMDMKEL
;
A
#
# COMPACT_ATOMS: atom_id res chain seq x y z
N MET A 1 -31.33 -9.83 -14.98
CA MET A 1 -32.62 -9.24 -15.41
C MET A 1 -32.76 -7.92 -14.66
N ARG A 2 -32.99 -6.79 -15.34
CA ARG A 2 -33.16 -5.48 -14.67
C ARG A 2 -34.65 -5.29 -14.44
N GLU A 3 -35.10 -5.29 -13.19
CA GLU A 3 -36.46 -4.89 -12.85
C GLU A 3 -36.44 -3.48 -12.26
N THR A 4 -37.41 -2.67 -12.66
CA THR A 4 -37.58 -1.31 -12.14
C THR A 4 -38.93 -1.22 -11.47
N VAL A 5 -38.93 -0.80 -10.20
CA VAL A 5 -40.16 -0.57 -9.43
C VAL A 5 -40.21 0.90 -9.04
N THR A 6 -41.33 1.56 -9.31
CA THR A 6 -41.57 2.94 -8.86
C THR A 6 -42.61 2.91 -7.78
N GLU A 7 -42.28 3.41 -6.59
CA GLU A 7 -43.21 3.53 -5.47
C GLU A 7 -43.17 4.97 -4.93
N TRP A 8 -44.30 5.67 -5.05
CA TRP A 8 -44.42 7.10 -4.71
C TRP A 8 -43.41 7.98 -5.46
N ILE A 9 -42.42 8.52 -4.74
CA ILE A 9 -41.35 9.39 -5.25
C ILE A 9 -40.04 8.63 -5.48
N ASN A 10 -39.99 7.34 -5.13
CA ASN A 10 -38.78 6.53 -5.20
C ASN A 10 -38.79 5.63 -6.43
N GLN A 11 -37.62 5.52 -7.06
CA GLN A 11 -37.37 4.56 -8.14
C GLN A 11 -36.34 3.54 -7.63
N TYR A 12 -36.73 2.27 -7.64
CA TYR A 12 -35.90 1.14 -7.23
C TYR A 12 -35.40 0.42 -8.47
N TYR A 13 -34.10 0.14 -8.48
CA TYR A 13 -33.47 -0.70 -9.47
C TYR A 13 -33.10 -2.03 -8.82
N ILE A 14 -33.71 -3.11 -9.29
CA ILE A 14 -33.51 -4.45 -8.77
C ILE A 14 -32.54 -5.15 -9.72
N TYR A 15 -31.40 -5.56 -9.15
CA TYR A 15 -30.34 -6.28 -9.84
C TYR A 15 -30.19 -7.68 -9.25
N GLU A 16 -29.60 -8.57 -10.03
CA GLU A 16 -29.17 -9.88 -9.53
C GLU A 16 -28.08 -9.67 -8.47
N PHE A 17 -28.24 -10.32 -7.32
CA PHE A 17 -27.21 -10.34 -6.29
C PHE A 17 -26.07 -11.27 -6.73
N ILE A 18 -24.86 -10.74 -6.78
CA ILE A 18 -23.65 -11.51 -7.10
C ILE A 18 -22.94 -11.82 -5.78
N ASP A 19 -22.94 -13.10 -5.40
CA ASP A 19 -22.16 -13.56 -4.25
C ASP A 19 -20.67 -13.63 -4.62
N GLY A 20 -19.92 -12.63 -4.18
CA GLY A 20 -18.51 -12.47 -4.52
C GLY A 20 -17.88 -11.29 -3.80
N SER A 21 -16.59 -11.09 -4.05
CA SER A 21 -15.85 -9.92 -3.54
C SER A 21 -15.42 -9.01 -4.67
N ASP A 22 -15.22 -7.72 -4.36
CA ASP A 22 -14.56 -6.82 -5.29
C ASP A 22 -13.17 -7.36 -5.68
N LEU A 23 -12.72 -6.96 -6.87
CA LEU A 23 -11.50 -7.50 -7.47
C LEU A 23 -10.26 -7.18 -6.63
N LEU A 24 -10.24 -6.05 -5.93
CA LEU A 24 -9.11 -5.70 -5.07
C LEU A 24 -8.97 -6.64 -3.88
N LYS A 25 -10.08 -6.92 -3.19
CA LYS A 25 -10.12 -7.88 -2.08
C LYS A 25 -9.74 -9.28 -2.56
N TYR A 26 -10.25 -9.68 -3.72
CA TYR A 26 -9.97 -10.99 -4.30
C TYR A 26 -8.49 -11.18 -4.68
N THR A 27 -7.86 -10.18 -5.31
CA THR A 27 -6.47 -10.31 -5.78
C THR A 27 -5.42 -10.17 -4.68
N LYS A 28 -5.80 -9.74 -3.47
CA LYS A 28 -4.86 -9.56 -2.35
C LYS A 28 -4.02 -10.82 -2.05
N ALA A 29 -4.61 -12.00 -2.20
CA ALA A 29 -3.92 -13.29 -1.98
C ALA A 29 -2.92 -13.68 -3.09
N TYR A 30 -2.98 -12.98 -4.24
CA TYR A 30 -2.18 -13.25 -5.44
C TYR A 30 -1.25 -12.08 -5.81
N SER A 31 -1.36 -10.95 -5.10
CA SER A 31 -0.48 -9.80 -5.28
C SER A 31 0.83 -9.97 -4.53
N ILE A 32 1.80 -9.09 -4.83
CA ILE A 32 3.13 -9.08 -4.21
C ILE A 32 3.05 -8.94 -2.68
N VAL A 33 2.00 -8.29 -2.16
CA VAL A 33 1.76 -8.14 -0.71
C VAL A 33 1.74 -9.50 0.01
N SER A 34 1.32 -10.55 -0.68
CA SER A 34 1.19 -11.89 -0.11
C SER A 34 2.42 -12.78 -0.35
N TYR A 35 3.41 -12.29 -1.10
CA TYR A 35 4.59 -13.08 -1.46
C TYR A 35 5.53 -13.19 -0.26
N LYS A 36 6.34 -14.25 -0.28
CA LYS A 36 7.38 -14.51 0.71
C LYS A 36 8.66 -14.89 -0.01
N LYS A 37 9.76 -14.17 0.19
CA LYS A 37 11.04 -14.42 -0.49
C LYS A 37 11.53 -15.86 -0.37
N PRO A 38 11.39 -16.54 0.79
CA PRO A 38 11.80 -17.94 0.90
C PRO A 38 10.94 -18.91 0.07
N ASN A 39 9.73 -18.52 -0.34
CA ASN A 39 8.75 -19.43 -0.95
C ASN A 39 8.49 -19.13 -2.43
N LYS A 40 9.55 -19.21 -3.24
CA LYS A 40 9.54 -18.94 -4.69
C LYS A 40 8.50 -19.77 -5.45
N GLU A 41 8.29 -21.03 -5.04
CA GLU A 41 7.30 -21.91 -5.68
C GLU A 41 5.88 -21.41 -5.45
N LEU A 42 5.53 -21.03 -4.22
CA LEU A 42 4.22 -20.46 -3.93
C LEU A 42 4.04 -19.11 -4.62
N ASN A 43 5.06 -18.24 -4.63
CA ASN A 43 5.00 -16.97 -5.35
C ASN A 43 4.73 -17.18 -6.84
N THR A 44 5.34 -18.21 -7.44
CA THR A 44 5.10 -18.59 -8.84
C THR A 44 3.65 -19.01 -9.07
N LYS A 45 3.09 -19.85 -8.19
CA LYS A 45 1.69 -20.30 -8.27
C LYS A 45 0.72 -19.13 -8.12
N LYS A 46 1.00 -18.22 -7.19
CA LYS A 46 0.21 -16.99 -6.99
C LYS A 46 0.25 -16.09 -8.22
N PHE A 47 1.43 -15.86 -8.80
CA PHE A 47 1.57 -15.07 -10.02
C PHE A 47 0.82 -15.70 -11.20
N LYS A 48 0.90 -17.02 -11.38
CA LYS A 48 0.11 -17.72 -12.40
C LYS A 48 -1.40 -17.56 -12.18
N SER A 49 -1.84 -17.59 -10.92
CA SER A 49 -3.24 -17.32 -10.58
C SER A 49 -3.64 -15.87 -10.92
N PHE A 50 -2.75 -14.91 -10.68
CA PHE A 50 -2.94 -13.52 -11.11
C PHE A 50 -3.03 -13.37 -12.64
N LEU A 51 -2.27 -14.15 -13.41
CA LEU A 51 -2.37 -14.17 -14.88
C LEU A 51 -3.72 -14.74 -15.36
N LEU A 52 -4.28 -15.74 -14.67
CA LEU A 52 -5.63 -16.23 -14.98
C LEU A 52 -6.70 -15.16 -14.73
N ILE A 53 -6.59 -14.41 -13.63
CA ILE A 53 -7.49 -13.29 -13.34
C ILE A 53 -7.35 -12.18 -14.39
N THR A 54 -6.10 -11.89 -14.82
CA THR A 54 -5.84 -10.95 -15.93
C THR A 54 -6.55 -11.39 -17.21
N ARG A 55 -6.53 -12.69 -17.51
CA ARG A 55 -7.24 -13.24 -18.67
C ARG A 55 -8.76 -13.05 -18.55
N GLU A 56 -9.36 -13.44 -17.42
CA GLU A 56 -10.80 -13.26 -17.19
C GLU A 56 -11.22 -11.79 -17.33
N LEU A 57 -10.39 -10.87 -16.82
CA LEU A 57 -10.60 -9.43 -16.95
C LEU A 57 -10.60 -8.99 -18.41
N LEU A 58 -9.57 -9.37 -19.18
CA LEU A 58 -9.47 -9.01 -20.59
C LEU A 58 -10.59 -9.66 -21.43
N GLU A 59 -10.94 -10.91 -21.18
CA GLU A 59 -12.06 -11.59 -21.86
C GLU A 59 -13.39 -10.86 -21.62
N LEU A 60 -13.59 -10.35 -20.40
CA LEU A 60 -14.76 -9.55 -20.07
C LEU A 60 -14.76 -8.22 -20.82
N VAL A 61 -13.64 -7.50 -20.89
CA VAL A 61 -13.56 -6.25 -21.66
C VAL A 61 -13.77 -6.51 -23.15
N GLU A 62 -13.17 -7.55 -23.71
CA GLU A 62 -13.36 -7.96 -25.12
C GLU A 62 -14.83 -8.30 -25.42
N TYR A 63 -15.53 -8.93 -24.48
CA TYR A 63 -16.97 -9.21 -24.61
C TYR A 63 -17.79 -7.93 -24.84
N PHE A 64 -17.45 -6.83 -24.16
CA PHE A 64 -18.10 -5.53 -24.37
C PHE A 64 -17.60 -4.84 -25.65
N HIS A 65 -16.29 -4.82 -25.89
CA HIS A 65 -15.69 -4.17 -27.05
C HIS A 65 -16.15 -4.78 -28.39
N SER A 66 -16.34 -6.10 -28.44
CA SER A 66 -16.89 -6.82 -29.60
C SER A 66 -18.36 -6.48 -29.89
N ARG A 67 -19.07 -5.89 -28.92
CA ARG A 67 -20.43 -5.36 -29.04
C ARG A 67 -20.45 -3.83 -29.18
N ASN A 68 -19.29 -3.21 -29.41
CA ASN A 68 -19.15 -1.77 -29.47
C ASN A 68 -19.66 -1.07 -28.21
N ILE A 69 -19.41 -1.66 -27.04
CA ILE A 69 -19.69 -1.03 -25.74
C ILE A 69 -18.34 -0.69 -25.09
N ILE A 70 -18.20 0.56 -24.65
CA ILE A 70 -17.09 1.05 -23.84
C ILE A 70 -17.51 1.02 -22.38
N LEU A 71 -16.68 0.45 -21.52
CA LEU A 71 -16.97 0.35 -20.09
C LEU A 71 -16.83 1.70 -19.41
N ASN A 72 -15.77 2.44 -19.76
CA ASN A 72 -15.42 3.77 -19.26
C ASN A 72 -15.03 3.83 -17.78
N ASP A 73 -15.73 3.14 -16.88
CA ASP A 73 -15.52 3.20 -15.43
C ASP A 73 -14.78 1.98 -14.87
N ILE A 74 -13.60 1.73 -15.42
CA ILE A 74 -12.74 0.63 -15.00
C ILE A 74 -12.04 1.00 -13.68
N HIS A 75 -12.50 0.39 -12.60
CA HIS A 75 -11.90 0.46 -11.27
C HIS A 75 -12.16 -0.83 -10.49
N PRO A 76 -11.36 -1.20 -9.47
CA PRO A 76 -11.47 -2.52 -8.82
C PRO A 76 -12.83 -2.80 -8.19
N GLY A 77 -13.51 -1.77 -7.66
CA GLY A 77 -14.87 -1.90 -7.09
C GLY A 77 -15.97 -2.25 -8.11
N ASN A 78 -15.76 -1.98 -9.40
CA ASN A 78 -16.73 -2.31 -10.46
C ASN A 78 -16.52 -3.71 -11.03
N PHE A 79 -15.56 -4.46 -10.50
CA PHE A 79 -15.36 -5.86 -10.85
C PHE A 79 -15.64 -6.74 -9.64
N ILE A 80 -16.61 -7.64 -9.75
CA ILE A 80 -16.97 -8.59 -8.70
C ILE A 80 -16.53 -9.99 -9.15
N LYS A 81 -15.67 -10.63 -8.37
CA LYS A 81 -15.26 -12.01 -8.59
C LYS A 81 -16.05 -12.93 -7.68
N SER A 82 -16.89 -13.76 -8.30
CA SER A 82 -17.51 -14.93 -7.70
C SER A 82 -16.60 -16.16 -7.89
N GLU A 83 -16.97 -17.31 -7.30
CA GLU A 83 -16.20 -18.57 -7.40
C GLU A 83 -15.73 -18.86 -8.84
N ASN A 84 -16.64 -18.81 -9.81
CA ASN A 84 -16.35 -19.25 -11.19
C ASN A 84 -16.38 -18.15 -12.26
N LYS A 85 -16.75 -16.91 -11.89
CA LYS A 85 -16.97 -15.86 -12.89
C LYS A 85 -16.62 -14.46 -12.38
N LEU A 86 -16.02 -13.68 -13.27
CA LEU A 86 -15.82 -12.24 -13.11
C LEU A 86 -17.00 -11.48 -13.73
N TYR A 87 -17.52 -10.51 -13.01
CA TYR A 87 -18.60 -9.63 -13.44
C TYR A 87 -18.12 -8.19 -13.44
N PHE A 88 -18.58 -7.42 -14.43
CA PHE A 88 -18.50 -5.96 -14.38
C PHE A 88 -19.86 -5.45 -13.92
N VAL A 89 -19.86 -4.67 -12.85
CA VAL A 89 -21.03 -4.01 -12.29
C VAL A 89 -20.93 -2.51 -12.57
N ASP A 90 -22.04 -1.80 -12.41
CA ASP A 90 -22.13 -0.36 -12.67
C ASP A 90 -21.86 0.03 -14.13
N LEU A 91 -22.87 -0.21 -14.99
CA LEU A 91 -22.85 0.15 -16.40
C LEU A 91 -23.32 1.60 -16.66
N GLU A 92 -23.55 2.41 -15.62
CA GLU A 92 -24.15 3.75 -15.79
C GLU A 92 -23.27 4.70 -16.60
N ASN A 93 -21.95 4.52 -16.50
CA ASN A 93 -20.96 5.30 -17.23
C ASN A 93 -20.54 4.66 -18.56
N SER A 94 -21.03 3.44 -18.86
CA SER A 94 -20.75 2.75 -20.11
C SER A 94 -21.53 3.39 -21.27
N TYR A 95 -20.96 3.33 -22.47
CA TYR A 95 -21.55 3.96 -23.65
C TYR A 95 -21.27 3.16 -24.92
N GLU A 96 -22.12 3.31 -25.94
CA GLU A 96 -21.87 2.72 -27.25
C GLU A 96 -20.70 3.43 -27.95
N TYR A 97 -19.85 2.68 -28.64
CA TYR A 97 -18.73 3.19 -29.41
C TYR A 97 -19.19 4.26 -30.42
N ASP A 98 -18.32 5.23 -30.71
CA ASP A 98 -18.60 6.47 -31.47
C ASP A 98 -19.49 7.51 -30.76
N ASN A 99 -20.13 7.18 -29.64
CA ASN A 99 -20.74 8.18 -28.77
C ASN A 99 -19.71 8.79 -27.80
N LYS A 100 -20.04 9.97 -27.26
CA LYS A 100 -19.24 10.59 -26.19
C LYS A 100 -19.72 10.10 -24.82
N PRO A 101 -18.82 9.90 -23.85
CA PRO A 101 -19.24 9.65 -22.48
C PRO A 101 -20.02 10.85 -21.96
N ALA A 102 -21.06 10.60 -21.17
CA ALA A 102 -21.84 11.67 -20.54
C ALA A 102 -20.96 12.50 -19.57
N ILE A 103 -19.99 11.86 -18.93
CA ILE A 103 -19.06 12.44 -17.97
C ILE A 103 -17.66 11.85 -18.21
N GLY A 104 -16.64 12.71 -18.22
CA GLY A 104 -15.25 12.25 -18.20
C GLY A 104 -14.88 11.73 -16.81
N LEU A 105 -14.28 10.54 -16.73
CA LEU A 105 -13.94 9.89 -15.47
C LEU A 105 -12.46 10.08 -15.11
N TYR A 106 -12.22 10.40 -13.85
CA TYR A 106 -10.89 10.49 -13.26
C TYR A 106 -10.90 9.79 -11.91
N SER A 107 -9.96 8.88 -11.71
CA SER A 107 -9.86 8.09 -10.48
C SER A 107 -8.40 7.70 -10.22
N VAL A 108 -8.16 6.91 -9.18
CA VAL A 108 -6.85 6.30 -8.92
C VAL A 108 -6.37 5.44 -10.10
N ILE A 109 -7.30 4.88 -10.88
CA ILE A 109 -7.00 4.01 -12.02
C ILE A 109 -7.06 4.75 -13.36
N SER A 110 -7.88 5.80 -13.49
CA SER A 110 -8.11 6.50 -14.76
C SER A 110 -7.49 7.89 -14.78
N LEU A 111 -6.61 8.18 -15.76
CA LEU A 111 -6.05 9.51 -15.98
C LEU A 111 -7.01 10.42 -16.75
N LYS A 112 -6.95 11.73 -16.47
CA LYS A 112 -7.84 12.72 -17.12
C LYS A 112 -7.71 12.73 -18.64
N GLU A 113 -6.49 12.59 -19.14
CA GLU A 113 -6.15 12.60 -20.57
C GLU A 113 -6.73 11.42 -21.36
N TRP A 114 -7.05 10.30 -20.69
CA TRP A 114 -7.68 9.15 -21.34
C TRP A 114 -9.17 9.35 -21.65
N ASN A 115 -9.78 10.44 -21.16
CA ASN A 115 -11.13 10.82 -21.58
C ASN A 115 -11.16 11.41 -23.00
N SER A 116 -10.00 11.73 -23.56
CA SER A 116 -9.84 12.40 -24.86
C SER A 116 -9.29 11.49 -25.96
N ILE A 117 -9.04 10.21 -25.67
CA ILE A 117 -8.59 9.21 -26.65
C ILE A 117 -9.74 8.29 -27.03
N ASP A 118 -9.50 7.41 -28.02
CA ASP A 118 -10.48 6.38 -28.42
C ASP A 118 -10.97 5.57 -27.21
N GLY A 119 -12.28 5.32 -27.12
CA GLY A 119 -12.89 4.68 -25.96
C GLY A 119 -12.38 3.26 -25.68
N LYS A 120 -12.11 2.46 -26.73
CA LYS A 120 -11.58 1.09 -26.55
C LYS A 120 -10.14 1.16 -26.07
N VAL A 121 -9.34 2.06 -26.65
CA VAL A 121 -7.95 2.31 -26.21
C VAL A 121 -7.91 2.84 -24.77
N SER A 122 -8.84 3.74 -24.40
CA SER A 122 -8.99 4.26 -23.04
C SER A 122 -9.26 3.15 -22.02
N ASP A 123 -10.16 2.21 -22.33
CA ASP A 123 -10.40 1.03 -21.50
C ASP A 123 -9.14 0.16 -21.37
N CYS A 124 -8.39 -0.07 -22.45
CA CYS A 124 -7.10 -0.78 -22.39
C CYS A 124 -6.11 -0.10 -21.43
N HIS A 125 -5.95 1.22 -21.50
CA HIS A 125 -5.06 1.99 -20.63
C HIS A 125 -5.47 1.85 -19.16
N LYS A 126 -6.78 1.93 -18.88
CA LYS A 126 -7.34 1.74 -17.54
C LYS A 126 -7.13 0.31 -17.03
N VAL A 127 -7.27 -0.71 -17.88
CA VAL A 127 -6.95 -2.10 -17.51
C VAL A 127 -5.46 -2.24 -17.19
N GLY A 128 -4.57 -1.69 -18.01
CA GLY A 128 -3.12 -1.69 -17.73
C GLY A 128 -2.80 -1.08 -16.37
N ASN A 129 -3.41 0.07 -16.07
CA ASN A 129 -3.21 0.75 -14.79
C ASN A 129 -3.83 -0.02 -13.61
N LEU A 130 -4.98 -0.67 -13.83
CA LEU A 130 -5.62 -1.55 -12.86
C LEU A 130 -4.73 -2.76 -12.52
N LEU A 131 -4.10 -3.39 -13.51
CA LEU A 131 -3.18 -4.52 -13.29
C LEU A 131 -1.96 -4.10 -12.46
N LEU A 132 -1.36 -2.94 -12.76
CA LEU A 132 -0.29 -2.36 -11.94
C LEU A 132 -0.75 -2.08 -10.50
N PHE A 133 -1.96 -1.56 -10.32
CA PHE A 133 -2.57 -1.32 -9.03
C PHE A 133 -2.79 -2.61 -8.22
N LEU A 134 -3.37 -3.64 -8.84
CA LEU A 134 -3.74 -4.88 -8.17
C LEU A 134 -2.52 -5.74 -7.81
N LEU A 135 -1.49 -5.78 -8.67
CA LEU A 135 -0.32 -6.64 -8.47
C LEU A 135 0.65 -6.07 -7.44
N ALA A 136 0.96 -4.77 -7.54
CA ALA A 136 2.08 -4.17 -6.80
C ALA A 136 1.85 -2.73 -6.34
N ARG A 137 0.63 -2.19 -6.50
CA ARG A 137 0.29 -0.78 -6.22
C ARG A 137 1.05 0.25 -7.08
N LEU A 138 1.56 -0.17 -8.25
CA LEU A 138 2.41 0.64 -9.15
C LEU A 138 1.63 1.40 -10.23
N HIS A 139 0.35 1.68 -9.98
CA HIS A 139 -0.45 2.50 -10.89
C HIS A 139 0.19 3.87 -11.14
N ILE A 140 0.10 4.33 -12.38
CA ILE A 140 0.65 5.61 -12.81
C ILE A 140 -0.32 6.76 -12.51
N LYS A 141 0.25 7.94 -12.23
CA LYS A 141 -0.48 9.20 -12.07
C LYS A 141 -0.25 10.16 -13.24
N SER A 142 0.80 9.92 -14.01
CA SER A 142 1.13 10.53 -15.30
C SER A 142 1.74 9.48 -16.22
N MET A 143 1.62 9.65 -17.54
CA MET A 143 2.30 8.79 -18.52
C MET A 143 3.83 8.83 -18.39
N ASP A 144 4.38 9.89 -17.79
CA ASP A 144 5.82 9.98 -17.49
C ASP A 144 6.30 8.92 -16.47
N ASP A 145 5.38 8.41 -15.64
CA ASP A 145 5.69 7.41 -14.61
C ASP A 145 5.78 5.97 -15.16
N LEU A 146 5.36 5.77 -16.40
CA LEU A 146 5.08 4.45 -16.94
C LEU A 146 6.32 3.56 -17.03
N SER A 147 7.39 4.08 -17.62
CA SER A 147 8.67 3.38 -17.74
C SER A 147 9.22 2.97 -16.36
N GLN A 148 9.20 3.90 -15.40
CA GLN A 148 9.65 3.63 -14.03
C GLN A 148 8.81 2.52 -13.38
N SER A 149 7.50 2.51 -13.58
CA SER A 149 6.60 1.50 -13.02
C SER A 149 6.88 0.10 -13.56
N TYR A 150 7.23 -0.04 -14.84
CA TYR A 150 7.62 -1.33 -15.44
C TYR A 150 8.92 -1.86 -14.86
N HIS A 151 9.90 -0.98 -14.74
CA HIS A 151 11.19 -1.35 -14.19
C HIS A 151 11.08 -1.76 -12.71
N ILE A 152 10.34 -0.99 -11.90
CA ILE A 152 10.07 -1.35 -10.50
C ILE A 152 9.33 -2.68 -10.42
N LEU A 153 8.31 -2.92 -11.26
CA LEU A 153 7.58 -4.18 -11.25
C LEU A 153 8.50 -5.37 -11.53
N ASN A 154 9.36 -5.27 -12.54
CA ASN A 154 10.32 -6.32 -12.87
C ASN A 154 11.33 -6.56 -11.74
N SER A 155 11.85 -5.50 -11.12
CA SER A 155 12.75 -5.60 -9.96
C SER A 155 12.06 -6.27 -8.77
N LEU A 156 10.82 -5.89 -8.45
CA LEU A 156 10.06 -6.51 -7.36
C LEU A 156 9.78 -7.98 -7.62
N LEU A 157 9.33 -8.35 -8.83
CA LEU A 157 9.09 -9.75 -9.18
C LEU A 157 10.39 -10.58 -9.06
N ALA A 158 11.52 -10.03 -9.53
CA ALA A 158 12.82 -10.67 -9.40
C ALA A 158 13.23 -10.85 -7.92
N GLU A 159 12.96 -9.85 -7.07
CA GLU A 159 13.27 -9.93 -5.64
C GLU A 159 12.46 -11.02 -4.92
N PHE A 160 11.24 -11.30 -5.39
CA PHE A 160 10.43 -12.43 -4.93
C PHE A 160 10.67 -13.74 -5.69
N GLY A 161 11.76 -13.81 -6.49
CA GLY A 161 12.24 -15.01 -7.16
C GLY A 161 11.52 -15.36 -8.46
N LEU A 162 10.97 -14.36 -9.16
CA LEU A 162 10.21 -14.55 -10.39
C LEU A 162 10.82 -13.77 -11.57
N ARG A 163 10.91 -14.43 -12.73
CA ARG A 163 11.20 -13.79 -14.00
C ARG A 163 10.05 -14.01 -14.97
N THR A 164 9.58 -12.94 -15.59
CA THR A 164 8.48 -12.97 -16.56
C THR A 164 8.64 -11.85 -17.58
N ASN A 165 8.00 -11.98 -18.74
CA ASN A 165 7.79 -10.91 -19.72
C ASN A 165 6.44 -10.20 -19.54
N PHE A 166 5.77 -10.34 -18.38
CA PHE A 166 4.44 -9.75 -18.16
C PHE A 166 4.38 -8.22 -18.39
N THR A 167 5.47 -7.48 -18.18
CA THR A 167 5.50 -6.04 -18.51
C THR A 167 5.22 -5.76 -19.98
N SER A 168 5.49 -6.69 -20.90
CA SER A 168 5.13 -6.52 -22.32
C SER A 168 3.62 -6.46 -22.55
N ILE A 169 2.82 -7.14 -21.71
CA ILE A 169 1.35 -7.06 -21.76
C ILE A 169 0.89 -5.70 -21.26
N ILE A 170 1.49 -5.22 -20.17
CA ILE A 170 1.20 -3.89 -19.65
C ILE A 170 1.58 -2.81 -20.68
N GLU A 171 2.77 -2.88 -21.28
CA GLU A 171 3.22 -2.00 -22.36
C GLU A 171 2.22 -1.92 -23.52
N LYS A 172 1.72 -3.07 -23.97
CA LYS A 172 0.71 -3.13 -25.03
C LYS A 172 -0.63 -2.53 -24.59
N LEU A 173 -1.05 -2.72 -23.34
CA LEU A 173 -2.26 -2.10 -22.80
C LEU A 173 -2.20 -0.57 -22.80
N PHE A 174 -1.01 0.04 -22.77
CA PHE A 174 -0.82 1.49 -22.86
C PHE A 174 -0.49 2.01 -24.28
N SER A 175 -0.48 1.14 -25.30
CA SER A 175 -0.19 1.58 -26.67
C SER A 175 -1.34 2.40 -27.26
N LYS A 176 -1.05 3.19 -28.31
CA LYS A 176 -2.07 4.05 -28.97
C LYS A 176 -3.07 3.25 -29.81
N ASP A 177 -2.70 2.04 -30.16
CA ASP A 177 -3.40 1.08 -31.02
C ASP A 177 -3.82 -0.18 -30.23
N ALA A 178 -3.87 -0.08 -28.91
CA ALA A 178 -4.15 -1.21 -28.02
C ALA A 178 -5.53 -1.80 -28.31
N THR A 179 -5.58 -3.10 -28.61
CA THR A 179 -6.82 -3.88 -28.71
C THR A 179 -6.79 -5.06 -27.75
N VAL A 180 -7.91 -5.32 -27.08
CA VAL A 180 -7.99 -6.40 -26.09
C VAL A 180 -7.81 -7.78 -26.75
N SER A 181 -8.42 -7.99 -27.91
CA SER A 181 -8.23 -9.21 -28.73
C SER A 181 -6.76 -9.53 -29.01
N ASP A 182 -5.92 -8.56 -29.39
CA ASP A 182 -4.51 -8.83 -29.67
C ASP A 182 -3.72 -9.12 -28.40
N ILE A 183 -4.01 -8.37 -27.33
CA ILE A 183 -3.38 -8.57 -26.01
C ILE A 183 -3.73 -9.95 -25.43
N LEU A 184 -4.95 -10.44 -25.64
CA LEU A 184 -5.37 -11.80 -25.23
C LEU A 184 -4.56 -12.91 -25.93
N LYS A 185 -4.18 -12.71 -27.20
CA LYS A 185 -3.31 -13.66 -27.91
C LYS A 185 -1.93 -13.69 -27.29
N ASP A 186 -1.37 -12.50 -27.03
CA ASP A 186 -0.05 -12.34 -26.44
C ASP A 186 0.05 -12.86 -25.00
N LEU A 187 -1.06 -12.85 -24.26
CA LEU A 187 -1.10 -13.37 -22.89
C LEU A 187 -0.73 -14.88 -22.81
N ASN A 188 -0.93 -15.62 -23.91
CA ASN A 188 -0.51 -17.03 -24.01
C ASN A 188 1.02 -17.21 -24.10
N GLU A 189 1.73 -16.16 -24.53
CA GLU A 189 3.18 -16.15 -24.70
C GLU A 189 3.92 -15.67 -23.43
N ILE A 190 3.19 -15.48 -22.32
CA ILE A 190 3.79 -15.13 -21.04
C ILE A 190 4.54 -16.31 -20.45
N TYR A 191 5.85 -16.14 -20.26
CA TYR A 191 6.65 -17.07 -19.48
C TYR A 191 6.67 -16.68 -18.00
N VAL A 192 6.80 -17.69 -17.14
CA VAL A 192 7.00 -17.50 -15.69
C VAL A 192 8.05 -18.50 -15.23
N TYR A 193 9.24 -17.99 -14.92
CA TYR A 193 10.36 -18.79 -14.42
C TYR A 193 10.68 -18.43 -12.98
N GLN A 194 11.11 -19.45 -12.23
CA GLN A 194 11.72 -19.24 -10.93
C GLN A 194 13.18 -18.85 -11.11
N ILE A 195 13.62 -17.88 -10.33
CA ILE A 195 15.01 -17.44 -10.28
C ILE A 195 15.46 -17.33 -8.83
N GLU A 196 16.77 -17.38 -8.62
CA GLU A 196 17.36 -16.90 -7.36
C GLU A 196 17.15 -15.38 -7.25
N SER A 197 16.89 -14.89 -6.03
CA SER A 197 16.90 -13.44 -5.81
C SER A 197 18.31 -12.93 -6.15
N LEU A 198 18.36 -11.87 -6.95
CA LEU A 198 19.58 -11.36 -7.56
C LEU A 198 20.31 -10.32 -6.71
N HIS A 199 19.86 -10.03 -5.49
CA HIS A 199 20.41 -8.91 -4.71
C HIS A 199 21.33 -9.33 -3.57
N SER A 200 22.58 -8.84 -3.65
CA SER A 200 23.33 -8.43 -2.49
C SER A 200 23.16 -6.91 -2.34
N LEU A 201 23.01 -6.43 -1.10
CA LEU A 201 22.98 -5.00 -0.78
C LEU A 201 24.29 -4.27 -1.15
N ASP A 202 25.26 -4.97 -1.74
CA ASP A 202 26.63 -4.52 -1.88
C ASP A 202 26.81 -3.48 -3.00
N GLU A 203 25.89 -3.39 -3.97
CA GLU A 203 26.03 -2.47 -5.11
C GLU A 203 25.62 -1.02 -4.80
N VAL A 204 24.86 -0.76 -3.74
CA VAL A 204 24.45 0.61 -3.32
C VAL A 204 25.39 1.21 -2.26
N LEU A 205 26.45 0.48 -1.89
CA LEU A 205 27.36 0.76 -0.77
C LEU A 205 28.28 1.99 -0.90
N THR A 206 28.28 2.71 -2.03
CA THR A 206 29.29 3.76 -2.21
C THR A 206 29.01 5.03 -1.44
N ASP A 207 27.75 5.27 -1.07
CA ASP A 207 27.32 6.57 -0.56
C ASP A 207 26.96 6.47 0.92
N GLN A 208 27.55 7.35 1.73
CA GLN A 208 27.17 7.54 3.13
C GLN A 208 25.92 8.42 3.21
N PRO A 209 25.05 8.23 4.21
CA PRO A 209 23.92 9.13 4.42
C PRO A 209 24.43 10.53 4.75
N GLU A 210 23.94 11.54 4.05
CA GLU A 210 24.31 12.95 4.26
C GLU A 210 23.57 13.57 5.45
N ARG A 211 22.49 12.93 5.92
CA ARG A 211 21.65 13.41 7.01
C ARG A 211 21.12 12.26 7.87
N SER A 212 20.98 12.53 9.16
CA SER A 212 20.18 11.71 10.07
C SER A 212 18.72 12.11 10.05
N PHE A 213 17.83 11.17 10.35
CA PHE A 213 16.41 11.45 10.55
C PHE A 213 16.04 11.09 11.99
N THR A 214 15.96 12.09 12.86
CA THR A 214 15.47 11.84 14.23
C THR A 214 13.96 11.93 14.26
N ILE A 215 13.35 11.09 15.09
CA ILE A 215 11.88 11.09 15.27
C ILE A 215 11.38 12.47 15.75
N THR A 216 12.16 13.16 16.57
CA THR A 216 11.84 14.50 17.09
C THR A 216 11.82 15.56 15.99
N GLU A 217 12.79 15.54 15.07
CA GLU A 217 12.80 16.46 13.92
C GLU A 217 11.57 16.26 13.03
N ILE A 218 11.22 15.00 12.76
CA ILE A 218 10.03 14.67 11.96
C ILE A 218 8.77 15.16 12.66
N ILE A 219 8.59 14.84 13.95
CA ILE A 219 7.41 15.26 14.71
C ILE A 219 7.28 16.78 14.76
N ASN A 220 8.38 17.51 15.01
CA ASN A 220 8.35 18.98 15.05
C ASN A 220 7.95 19.59 13.71
N LYS A 221 8.29 18.95 12.59
CA LYS A 221 7.89 19.40 11.25
C LYS A 221 6.42 19.10 10.97
N GLU A 222 5.93 17.94 11.37
CA GLU A 222 4.60 17.44 11.00
C GLU A 222 3.48 17.88 11.98
N LEU A 223 3.79 18.09 13.27
CA LEU A 223 2.80 18.44 14.30
C LEU A 223 2.70 19.94 14.58
N VAL A 224 2.00 20.66 13.70
CA VAL A 224 1.77 22.12 13.82
C VAL A 224 0.86 22.49 15.02
N ASN A 225 0.13 21.52 15.59
CA ASN A 225 -0.93 21.77 16.57
C ASN A 225 -0.50 21.57 18.04
N PHE A 226 0.79 21.49 18.36
CA PHE A 226 1.23 21.26 19.75
C PHE A 226 0.92 22.43 20.69
N GLN A 227 0.85 23.67 20.18
CA GLN A 227 0.61 24.87 20.98
C GLN A 227 -0.64 24.78 21.88
N ARG A 228 -1.71 24.11 21.43
CA ARG A 228 -2.93 23.94 22.23
C ARG A 228 -2.72 23.06 23.46
N TYR A 229 -1.82 22.07 23.37
CA TYR A 229 -1.44 21.22 24.49
C TYR A 229 -0.55 21.98 25.46
N GLU A 230 0.42 22.74 24.95
CA GLU A 230 1.27 23.63 25.77
C GLU A 230 0.44 24.63 26.57
N ASN A 231 -0.52 25.30 25.92
CA ASN A 231 -1.44 26.23 26.60
C ASN A 231 -2.31 25.55 27.67
N ALA A 232 -2.55 24.25 27.54
CA ALA A 232 -3.33 23.44 28.45
C ALA A 232 -2.47 22.70 29.49
N LYS A 233 -1.14 22.90 29.54
CA LYS A 233 -0.19 22.13 30.37
C LYS A 233 -0.61 21.97 31.83
N ASN A 234 -1.18 23.03 32.42
CA ASN A 234 -1.62 23.05 33.82
C ASN A 234 -3.11 22.72 34.02
N ASN A 235 -3.80 22.26 32.98
CA ASN A 235 -5.22 21.93 33.02
C ASN A 235 -5.44 20.49 32.54
N GLN A 236 -5.32 19.55 33.49
CA GLN A 236 -5.42 18.12 33.22
C GLN A 236 -6.73 17.73 32.51
N ARG A 237 -7.88 18.28 32.92
CA ARG A 237 -9.17 17.98 32.28
C ARG A 237 -9.21 18.43 30.82
N LEU A 238 -8.63 19.58 30.52
CA LEU A 238 -8.55 20.08 29.15
C LEU A 238 -7.61 19.20 28.31
N LEU A 239 -6.46 18.80 28.84
CA LEU A 239 -5.54 17.88 28.15
C LEU A 239 -6.23 16.55 27.82
N GLN A 240 -6.90 15.93 28.80
CA GLN A 240 -7.65 14.69 28.58
C GLN A 240 -8.72 14.87 27.49
N HIS A 241 -9.46 15.99 27.52
CA HIS A 241 -10.45 16.29 26.48
C HIS A 241 -9.83 16.46 25.09
N LEU A 242 -8.67 17.12 24.99
CA LEU A 242 -7.96 17.27 23.72
C LEU A 242 -7.50 15.91 23.17
N MET A 243 -6.92 15.05 24.02
CA MET A 243 -6.45 13.72 23.62
C MET A 243 -7.58 12.84 23.05
N HIS A 244 -8.77 12.87 23.67
CA HIS A 244 -9.94 12.13 23.18
C HIS A 244 -10.44 12.59 21.80
N ARG A 245 -10.14 13.84 21.43
CA ARG A 245 -10.53 14.41 20.14
C ARG A 245 -9.52 14.16 19.02
N GLU A 246 -8.33 13.66 19.34
CA GLU A 246 -7.37 13.28 18.30
C GLU A 246 -7.91 12.10 17.50
N LYS A 247 -8.00 12.31 16.18
CA LYS A 247 -8.44 11.28 15.24
C LYS A 247 -7.32 10.30 14.94
N ASN A 248 -6.12 10.82 14.74
CA ASN A 248 -4.95 10.03 14.38
C ASN A 248 -4.21 9.59 15.64
N LEU A 249 -3.77 8.34 15.66
CA LEU A 249 -3.14 7.73 16.83
C LEU A 249 -1.62 7.59 16.69
N GLY A 250 -1.08 7.64 15.46
CA GLY A 250 0.36 7.54 15.21
C GLY A 250 1.13 8.82 15.54
N LEU A 251 2.33 8.96 14.99
CA LEU A 251 3.20 10.13 15.16
C LEU A 251 2.64 11.42 14.56
N ASP A 252 1.73 11.34 13.59
CA ASP A 252 0.97 12.47 13.04
C ASP A 252 -0.23 12.87 13.94
N GLY A 253 -0.40 12.21 15.09
CA GLY A 253 -1.45 12.47 16.05
C GLY A 253 -0.99 12.21 17.49
N LEU A 254 -1.79 11.44 18.23
CA LEU A 254 -1.63 11.31 19.68
C LEU A 254 -0.24 10.77 20.10
N SER A 255 0.34 9.78 19.41
CA SER A 255 1.68 9.27 19.77
C SER A 255 2.76 10.35 19.64
N GLY A 256 2.73 11.16 18.58
CA GLY A 256 3.70 12.24 18.40
C GLY A 256 3.50 13.39 19.40
N LEU A 257 2.25 13.71 19.72
CA LEU A 257 1.92 14.68 20.77
C LEU A 257 2.46 14.23 22.14
N LEU A 258 2.38 12.94 22.46
CA LEU A 258 2.90 12.40 23.73
C LEU A 258 4.43 12.47 23.80
N ILE A 259 5.14 12.27 22.69
CA ILE A 259 6.59 12.51 22.62
C ILE A 259 6.91 13.97 22.90
N LEU A 260 6.19 14.91 22.27
CA LEU A 260 6.39 16.33 22.56
C LEU A 260 6.07 16.67 24.02
N MET A 261 4.97 16.15 24.57
CA MET A 261 4.65 16.32 25.99
C MET A 261 5.77 15.82 26.91
N LYS A 262 6.41 14.70 26.58
CA LYS A 262 7.58 14.19 27.30
C LYS A 262 8.78 15.14 27.19
N ILE A 263 9.06 15.66 25.99
CA ILE A 263 10.15 16.62 25.75
C ILE A 263 9.94 17.93 26.52
N TYR A 264 8.70 18.40 26.60
CA TYR A 264 8.32 19.65 27.26
C TYR A 264 7.91 19.45 28.73
N ASP A 265 8.34 18.36 29.37
CA ASP A 265 8.17 18.08 30.80
C ASP A 265 6.71 18.22 31.29
N PHE A 266 5.78 17.56 30.61
CA PHE A 266 4.42 17.35 31.13
C PHE A 266 4.41 16.27 32.21
N ASP A 267 3.36 16.25 33.02
CA ASP A 267 3.16 15.23 34.05
C ASP A 267 3.16 13.81 33.45
N CYS A 268 3.87 12.88 34.07
CA CYS A 268 3.92 11.49 33.59
C CYS A 268 2.53 10.82 33.64
N ASP A 269 1.69 11.16 34.61
CA ASP A 269 0.34 10.61 34.72
C ASP A 269 -0.55 11.03 33.54
N ILE A 270 -0.34 12.25 32.99
CA ILE A 270 -1.09 12.69 31.81
C ILE A 270 -0.59 12.03 30.53
N ILE A 271 0.72 11.76 30.44
CA ILE A 271 1.31 11.02 29.32
C ILE A 271 0.80 9.58 29.32
N ASP A 272 0.82 8.92 30.48
CA ASP A 272 0.29 7.56 30.66
C ASP A 272 -1.20 7.47 30.32
N TYR A 273 -1.99 8.49 30.70
CA TYR A 273 -3.39 8.59 30.31
C TYR A 273 -3.56 8.60 28.79
N GLY A 274 -2.76 9.39 28.08
CA GLY A 274 -2.79 9.42 26.61
C GLY A 274 -2.37 8.10 25.97
N ILE A 275 -1.39 7.41 26.53
CA ILE A 275 -0.99 6.07 26.08
C ILE A 275 -2.15 5.08 26.25
N ASN A 276 -2.84 5.11 27.40
CA ASN A 276 -3.99 4.25 27.65
C ASN A 276 -5.15 4.47 26.65
N ILE A 277 -5.39 5.72 26.22
CA ILE A 277 -6.37 6.00 25.14
C ILE A 277 -6.02 5.23 23.86
N ILE A 278 -4.74 5.19 23.49
CA ILE A 278 -4.31 4.44 22.29
C ILE A 278 -4.50 2.95 22.52
N ILE A 279 -4.07 2.43 23.68
CA ILE A 279 -4.17 1.01 24.05
C ILE A 279 -5.61 0.49 23.98
N GLU A 280 -6.57 1.26 24.50
CA GLU A 280 -8.00 0.93 24.47
C GLU A 280 -8.58 0.85 23.05
N LYS A 281 -7.98 1.54 22.09
CA LYS A 281 -8.40 1.56 20.68
C LYS A 281 -7.69 0.52 19.82
N LEU A 282 -6.63 -0.12 20.30
CA LEU A 282 -5.89 -1.13 19.53
C LEU A 282 -6.81 -2.29 19.14
N ILE A 283 -6.63 -2.80 17.92
CA ILE A 283 -7.38 -3.97 17.42
C ILE A 283 -6.45 -5.12 17.09
N VAL A 284 -6.97 -6.34 17.12
CA VAL A 284 -6.24 -7.55 16.70
C VAL A 284 -6.45 -7.75 15.19
N ALA A 285 -5.37 -7.70 14.43
CA ALA A 285 -5.31 -8.05 13.02
C ALA A 285 -4.66 -9.44 12.83
N ASP A 286 -4.65 -9.94 11.59
CA ASP A 286 -4.12 -11.27 11.24
C ASP A 286 -2.67 -11.49 11.74
N ASN A 287 -1.87 -10.42 11.84
CA ASN A 287 -0.45 -10.47 12.18
C ASN A 287 -0.15 -9.99 13.61
N GLY A 288 -1.15 -9.64 14.42
CA GLY A 288 -0.96 -9.15 15.78
C GLY A 288 -1.77 -7.90 16.09
N ARG A 289 -1.52 -7.34 17.27
CA ARG A 289 -2.22 -6.13 17.75
C ARG A 289 -1.66 -4.90 17.06
N MET A 290 -2.53 -4.03 16.56
CA MET A 290 -2.15 -2.90 15.71
C MET A 290 -2.99 -1.65 15.97
N VAL A 291 -2.43 -0.50 15.59
CA VAL A 291 -3.08 0.81 15.64
C VAL A 291 -4.07 0.94 14.47
N PRO A 292 -5.36 1.24 14.75
CA PRO A 292 -6.35 1.48 13.70
C PRO A 292 -6.23 2.89 13.11
N ILE A 293 -6.63 3.04 11.84
CA ILE A 293 -6.69 4.34 11.14
C ILE A 293 -8.12 4.74 10.76
N GLU A 294 -8.94 3.79 10.31
CA GLU A 294 -10.35 3.95 9.95
C GLU A 294 -11.07 2.60 10.16
N SER A 295 -12.40 2.52 9.98
CA SER A 295 -13.26 1.34 10.22
C SER A 295 -12.58 -0.02 9.94
N ASN A 296 -12.07 -0.68 11.00
CA ASN A 296 -11.36 -1.96 10.98
C ASN A 296 -10.14 -2.03 10.03
N LEU A 297 -9.54 -0.90 9.67
CA LEU A 297 -8.27 -0.82 8.95
C LEU A 297 -7.14 -0.48 9.91
N VAL A 298 -6.02 -1.19 9.75
CA VAL A 298 -4.80 -1.00 10.54
C VAL A 298 -3.69 -0.41 9.70
N SER A 299 -2.81 0.36 10.34
CA SER A 299 -1.59 0.88 9.69
C SER A 299 -0.33 0.36 10.38
N PRO A 300 0.66 -0.15 9.63
CA PRO A 300 1.96 -0.49 10.17
C PRO A 300 2.93 0.71 10.22
N TYR A 301 2.59 1.86 9.64
CA TYR A 301 3.53 2.93 9.34
C TYR A 301 3.89 3.82 10.54
N LEU A 302 4.94 4.64 10.37
CA LEU A 302 5.38 5.62 11.38
C LEU A 302 4.34 6.73 11.58
N ASN A 303 3.82 7.29 10.49
CA ASN A 303 2.94 8.44 10.54
C ASN A 303 1.68 8.17 11.38
N ASN A 304 0.85 7.20 11.00
CA ASN A 304 -0.50 7.02 11.54
C ASN A 304 -0.70 5.64 12.18
N GLY A 305 0.38 4.87 12.34
CA GLY A 305 0.28 3.44 12.61
C GLY A 305 1.14 2.92 13.75
N THR A 306 1.29 1.60 13.73
CA THR A 306 1.86 0.78 14.80
C THR A 306 3.34 1.05 15.02
N ALA A 307 4.12 1.22 13.95
CA ALA A 307 5.54 1.58 14.09
C ALA A 307 5.69 2.91 14.83
N GLY A 308 4.86 3.91 14.50
CA GLY A 308 4.86 5.20 15.17
C GLY A 308 4.60 5.10 16.67
N PHE A 309 3.58 4.33 17.06
CA PHE A 309 3.26 4.13 18.46
C PHE A 309 4.37 3.37 19.20
N ILE A 310 4.95 2.33 18.61
CA ILE A 310 6.12 1.64 19.19
C ILE A 310 7.27 2.60 19.46
N ARG A 311 7.62 3.45 18.49
CA ARG A 311 8.69 4.44 18.66
C ARG A 311 8.39 5.43 19.79
N ALA A 312 7.12 5.82 19.96
CA ALA A 312 6.71 6.67 21.08
C ALA A 312 6.84 5.96 22.43
N LEU A 313 6.42 4.70 22.53
CA LEU A 313 6.59 3.90 23.76
C LEU A 313 8.06 3.75 24.15
N ILE A 314 8.93 3.45 23.19
CA ILE A 314 10.39 3.37 23.39
C ILE A 314 10.94 4.70 23.90
N PHE A 315 10.55 5.82 23.29
CA PHE A 315 11.02 7.15 23.66
C PHE A 315 10.54 7.60 25.05
N ILE A 316 9.30 7.26 25.41
CA ILE A 316 8.67 7.71 26.66
C ILE A 316 9.19 6.90 27.85
N ASP A 317 9.09 5.57 27.77
CA ASP A 317 9.51 4.64 28.83
C ASP A 317 9.56 3.19 28.30
N PHE A 318 10.71 2.80 27.76
CA PHE A 318 10.91 1.46 27.22
C PHE A 318 10.68 0.34 28.26
N GLU A 319 11.18 0.50 29.49
CA GLU A 319 11.10 -0.54 30.51
C GLU A 319 9.64 -0.81 30.89
N LYS A 320 8.87 0.24 31.11
CA LYS A 320 7.44 0.14 31.45
C LYS A 320 6.61 -0.52 30.35
N TYR A 321 6.89 -0.20 29.09
CA TYR A 321 6.05 -0.62 27.95
C TYR A 321 6.61 -1.82 27.17
N THR A 322 7.64 -2.48 27.69
CA THR A 322 8.34 -3.58 27.01
C THR A 322 7.42 -4.68 26.48
N ASP A 323 6.45 -5.15 27.28
CA ASP A 323 5.57 -6.26 26.86
C ASP A 323 4.58 -5.85 25.77
N LEU A 324 4.03 -4.63 25.86
CA LEU A 324 3.19 -4.07 24.82
C LEU A 324 3.97 -3.86 23.51
N ILE A 325 5.21 -3.37 23.60
CA ILE A 325 6.07 -3.20 22.42
C ILE A 325 6.29 -4.54 21.71
N LYS A 326 6.53 -5.63 22.46
CA LYS A 326 6.65 -6.98 21.88
C LYS A 326 5.36 -7.42 21.20
N GLU A 327 4.21 -7.23 21.84
CA GLU A 327 2.90 -7.57 21.26
C GLU A 327 2.66 -6.83 19.93
N LEU A 328 2.92 -5.51 19.91
CA LEU A 328 2.73 -4.67 18.73
C LEU A 328 3.72 -5.00 17.60
N SER A 329 4.95 -5.44 17.95
CA SER A 329 6.00 -5.71 16.98
C SER A 329 5.67 -6.85 16.02
N GLU A 330 4.85 -7.83 16.44
CA GLU A 330 4.40 -8.91 15.55
C GLU A 330 3.58 -8.36 14.36
N GLY A 331 2.81 -7.29 14.59
CA GLY A 331 2.04 -6.59 13.56
C GLY A 331 2.91 -5.93 12.48
N LEU A 332 4.22 -5.75 12.72
CA LEU A 332 5.17 -5.18 11.76
C LEU A 332 5.90 -6.22 10.90
N ILE A 333 5.75 -7.51 11.20
CA ILE A 333 6.46 -8.60 10.51
C ILE A 333 5.82 -8.90 9.15
N THR A 334 6.06 -8.02 8.18
CA THR A 334 5.68 -8.17 6.77
C THR A 334 6.89 -7.96 5.86
N GLU A 335 6.91 -8.65 4.71
CA GLU A 335 7.98 -8.51 3.71
C GLU A 335 7.65 -7.47 2.63
N PHE A 336 6.41 -6.97 2.62
CA PHE A 336 5.97 -5.90 1.73
C PHE A 336 4.91 -5.05 2.42
N ALA A 337 4.98 -3.75 2.22
CA ALA A 337 3.92 -2.79 2.51
C ALA A 337 3.77 -1.83 1.33
N GLN A 338 2.62 -1.16 1.24
CA GLN A 338 2.23 -0.43 0.04
C GLN A 338 3.19 0.69 -0.40
N TYR A 339 3.80 1.42 0.54
CA TYR A 339 4.65 2.57 0.26
C TYR A 339 6.10 2.30 0.65
N ALA A 340 7.03 2.99 0.00
CA ALA A 340 8.46 2.79 0.18
C ALA A 340 9.12 3.82 1.12
N ASP A 341 8.55 5.02 1.26
CA ASP A 341 9.15 6.15 1.99
C ASP A 341 9.28 5.94 3.51
N PHE A 342 10.04 6.81 4.17
CA PHE A 342 10.28 6.71 5.60
C PHE A 342 9.01 6.93 6.43
N TRP A 343 8.22 7.97 6.13
CA TRP A 343 7.11 8.40 6.98
C TRP A 343 5.86 7.51 6.87
N ASN A 344 5.49 7.13 5.64
CA ASN A 344 4.27 6.37 5.32
C ASN A 344 4.57 4.97 4.79
N GLY A 345 5.81 4.49 4.84
CA GLY A 345 6.22 3.32 4.09
C GLY A 345 7.15 2.34 4.81
N MET A 346 7.68 1.41 4.02
CA MET A 346 8.51 0.29 4.44
C MET A 346 9.80 0.72 5.14
N LEU A 347 10.37 1.88 4.78
CA LEU A 347 11.59 2.38 5.43
C LEU A 347 11.39 2.67 6.92
N GLY A 348 10.28 3.31 7.28
CA GLY A 348 9.97 3.59 8.70
C GLY A 348 9.69 2.33 9.51
N ILE A 349 9.10 1.31 8.88
CA ILE A 349 8.90 -0.01 9.49
C ILE A 349 10.27 -0.68 9.71
N ALA A 350 11.13 -0.69 8.69
CA ALA A 350 12.47 -1.25 8.77
C ALA A 350 13.28 -0.57 9.88
N ASP A 351 13.30 0.76 9.94
CA ASP A 351 13.98 1.52 11.00
C ASP A 351 13.51 1.13 12.40
N THR A 352 12.18 1.00 12.58
CA THR A 352 11.58 0.59 13.86
C THR A 352 12.00 -0.84 14.23
N LEU A 353 11.99 -1.78 13.28
CA LEU A 353 12.44 -3.16 13.50
C LEU A 353 13.93 -3.24 13.87
N LEU A 354 14.77 -2.41 13.26
CA LEU A 354 16.20 -2.33 13.61
C LEU A 354 16.41 -1.81 15.02
N GLU A 355 15.66 -0.80 15.45
CA GLU A 355 15.69 -0.34 16.83
C GLU A 355 15.23 -1.43 17.81
N LEU A 356 14.14 -2.14 17.49
CA LEU A 356 13.67 -3.28 18.29
C LEU A 356 14.71 -4.39 18.37
N TYR A 357 15.47 -4.63 17.29
CA TYR A 357 16.59 -5.58 17.31
C TYR A 357 17.68 -5.14 18.28
N CYS A 358 18.00 -3.85 18.36
CA CYS A 358 18.98 -3.35 19.33
C CYS A 358 18.60 -3.69 20.78
N TYR A 359 17.32 -3.55 21.13
CA TYR A 359 16.81 -3.82 22.47
C TYR A 359 16.62 -5.32 22.76
N PHE A 360 15.97 -6.05 21.84
CA PHE A 360 15.52 -7.42 22.11
C PHE A 360 16.40 -8.52 21.52
N LYS A 361 17.30 -8.19 20.59
CA LYS A 361 18.16 -9.14 19.86
C LYS A 361 17.40 -10.27 19.15
N VAL A 362 16.13 -10.05 18.82
CA VAL A 362 15.28 -11.01 18.08
C VAL A 362 15.67 -10.98 16.60
N ARG A 363 16.32 -12.04 16.13
CA ARG A 363 16.84 -12.18 14.76
C ARG A 363 15.79 -11.89 13.66
N LYS A 364 14.53 -12.29 13.90
CA LYS A 364 13.39 -12.07 12.99
C LYS A 364 13.23 -10.59 12.61
N TYR A 365 13.45 -9.65 13.55
CA TYR A 365 13.34 -8.22 13.25
C TYR A 365 14.39 -7.75 12.24
N LYS A 366 15.64 -8.18 12.43
CA LYS A 366 16.74 -7.86 11.52
C LYS A 366 16.53 -8.47 10.12
N GLU A 367 16.03 -9.70 10.05
CA GLU A 367 15.74 -10.39 8.78
C GLU A 367 14.60 -9.71 8.00
N VAL A 368 13.53 -9.31 8.69
CA VAL A 368 12.42 -8.59 8.06
C VAL A 368 12.83 -7.19 7.63
N ALA A 369 13.59 -6.47 8.46
CA ALA A 369 14.11 -5.15 8.10
C ALA A 369 14.99 -5.22 6.83
N LEU A 370 15.88 -6.22 6.72
CA LEU A 370 16.62 -6.49 5.49
C LEU A 370 15.68 -6.72 4.30
N SER A 371 14.63 -7.53 4.51
CA SER A 371 13.67 -7.82 3.43
C SER A 371 12.99 -6.55 2.91
N LEU A 372 12.59 -5.66 3.82
CA LEU A 372 11.99 -4.37 3.48
C LEU A 372 12.99 -3.45 2.78
N LEU A 373 14.24 -3.38 3.24
CA LEU A 373 15.30 -2.59 2.60
C LEU A 373 15.53 -3.00 1.14
N ASN A 374 15.72 -4.29 0.86
CA ASN A 374 15.87 -4.77 -0.53
C ASN A 374 14.64 -4.41 -1.40
N THR A 375 13.44 -4.44 -0.81
CA THR A 375 12.21 -4.08 -1.52
C THR A 375 12.19 -2.59 -1.84
N VAL A 376 12.57 -1.73 -0.89
CA VAL A 376 12.66 -0.27 -1.09
C VAL A 376 13.74 0.08 -2.10
N GLU A 377 14.85 -0.65 -2.14
CA GLU A 377 15.93 -0.45 -3.12
C GLU A 377 15.40 -0.48 -4.55
N CYS A 378 14.42 -1.34 -4.84
CA CYS A 378 13.74 -1.39 -6.14
C CYS A 378 13.09 -0.04 -6.51
N TYR A 379 12.58 0.73 -5.55
CA TYR A 379 12.01 2.05 -5.78
C TYR A 379 13.08 3.15 -5.88
N VAL A 380 14.15 3.06 -5.07
CA VAL A 380 15.26 4.01 -5.07
C VAL A 380 15.99 4.01 -6.41
N LYS A 381 16.22 2.83 -7.01
CA LYS A 381 16.86 2.66 -8.33
C LYS A 381 16.19 3.47 -9.46
N TYR A 382 14.91 3.77 -9.30
CA TYR A 382 14.11 4.52 -10.27
C TYR A 382 13.54 5.82 -9.71
N SER A 383 14.17 6.37 -8.66
CA SER A 383 13.83 7.67 -8.06
C SER A 383 12.38 7.79 -7.57
N LYS A 384 11.76 6.68 -7.16
CA LYS A 384 10.42 6.64 -6.54
C LYS A 384 10.44 6.61 -5.01
N ALA A 385 11.63 6.56 -4.42
CA ALA A 385 11.85 6.72 -2.98
C ALA A 385 13.10 7.60 -2.74
N ASP A 386 13.13 8.31 -1.62
CA ASP A 386 14.24 9.20 -1.26
C ASP A 386 15.50 8.38 -0.94
N LYS A 387 16.57 8.63 -1.70
CA LYS A 387 17.83 7.91 -1.54
C LYS A 387 18.48 8.16 -0.18
N GLN A 388 18.39 9.38 0.36
CA GLN A 388 19.00 9.72 1.65
C GLN A 388 18.27 9.04 2.80
N GLU A 389 16.94 8.96 2.76
CA GLU A 389 16.15 8.17 3.71
C GLU A 389 16.55 6.68 3.67
N TYR A 390 16.71 6.12 2.47
CA TYR A 390 17.16 4.75 2.30
C TYR A 390 18.56 4.51 2.87
N LEU A 391 19.54 5.36 2.51
CA LEU A 391 20.92 5.24 2.99
C LEU A 391 21.02 5.34 4.51
N TYR A 392 20.19 6.19 5.14
CA TYR A 392 20.15 6.34 6.60
C TYR A 392 19.71 5.04 7.30
N VAL A 393 18.64 4.40 6.82
CA VAL A 393 18.16 3.14 7.43
C VAL A 393 19.11 1.99 7.09
N LEU A 394 19.68 1.98 5.88
CA LEU A 394 20.67 0.99 5.47
C LEU A 394 21.94 1.06 6.34
N SER A 395 22.45 2.26 6.65
CA SER A 395 23.65 2.40 7.47
C SER A 395 23.46 1.78 8.85
N LYS A 396 22.30 2.01 9.49
CA LYS A 396 21.93 1.37 10.77
C LYS A 396 21.95 -0.16 10.67
N TYR A 397 21.44 -0.73 9.59
CA TYR A 397 21.46 -2.17 9.39
C TYR A 397 22.88 -2.71 9.25
N MET A 398 23.76 -1.98 8.56
CA MET A 398 25.14 -2.37 8.32
C MET A 398 25.98 -2.30 9.61
N ASP A 399 25.80 -1.27 10.43
CA ASP A 399 26.45 -1.16 11.75
C ASP A 399 26.14 -2.38 12.65
N MET A 400 24.99 -3.03 12.43
CA MET A 400 24.58 -4.23 13.16
C MET A 400 25.14 -5.53 12.57
N LYS A 401 25.80 -5.53 11.41
CA LYS A 401 26.50 -6.71 10.86
C LYS A 401 27.90 -6.91 11.48
N GLU A 402 28.48 -5.85 12.04
CA GLU A 402 29.82 -5.88 12.64
C GLU A 402 29.82 -6.30 14.12
N LEU A 403 28.64 -6.61 14.68
CA LEU A 403 28.41 -7.14 16.03
C LEU A 403 27.89 -8.59 15.95
#